data_AF-A0A5N5MK33-F1
#
_entry.id   AF-A0A5N5MK33-F1
#
_cell.length_a   1.000
_cell.length_b   1.000
_cell.length_c   1.000
_cell.angle_alpha   90.00
_cell.angle_beta   90.00
_cell.angle_gamma   90.00
#
_symmetry.space_group_name_H-M   'P 1'
#
loop_
_entity.id
_entity.type
_entity.pdbx_description
1 polymer ?
#
loop_
_entity_poly.entity_id
_entity_poly.type
_entity_poly.pdbx_seq_one_letter_code
_entity_poly.pdbx_strand_id
1 'polypeptide(L)'
;MTIHLELEVEEEIDNKIADVAFLKRMGRFREAHECFRANLADYIQNSVPVMAEYAGILLEQGYFGCIFESFDDEAITKSCLATPTDELSADQVNIVLVLQLARSYSDPDLRMALDVAQMASEFLQTRQPRNSHDRIDSAELHVLCQYLKLTSYIRMNSNMQVRTGRFDFRLGWQQWVGLYRNLMDESRHWDLRDTVDAFVSAFGSRNTCSSLLGEDSVEAGITKLLDDWGRTVPAETSDLCLLDILACVCREGVVMRMIIATPRAS
;
A
#
# COMPACT_ATOMS: atom_id res chain seq x y z
N MET A 1 -19.75 8.07 32.54
CA MET A 1 -19.65 6.61 32.38
C MET A 1 -20.37 6.28 31.08
N THR A 2 -19.69 6.49 29.96
CA THR A 2 -20.24 6.48 28.58
C THR A 2 -19.28 5.79 27.61
N ILE A 3 -18.12 5.35 28.12
CA ILE A 3 -16.96 4.90 27.35
C ILE A 3 -17.17 3.50 26.75
N HIS A 4 -18.07 2.68 27.32
CA HIS A 4 -18.27 1.30 26.87
C HIS A 4 -19.02 1.19 25.54
N LEU A 5 -19.95 2.10 25.23
CA LEU A 5 -20.74 2.04 23.99
C LEU A 5 -19.96 2.58 22.79
N GLU A 6 -19.10 3.58 22.99
CA GLU A 6 -18.27 4.14 21.92
C GLU A 6 -17.21 3.14 21.46
N LEU A 7 -16.56 2.43 22.39
CA LEU A 7 -15.56 1.40 22.08
C LEU A 7 -16.14 0.19 21.33
N GLU A 8 -17.35 -0.26 21.69
CA GLU A 8 -18.00 -1.39 20.99
C GLU A 8 -18.36 -1.03 19.54
N VAL A 9 -18.77 0.22 19.29
CA VAL A 9 -19.09 0.70 17.93
C VAL A 9 -17.83 0.89 17.08
N GLU A 10 -16.75 1.43 17.66
CA GLU A 10 -15.46 1.56 16.97
C GLU A 10 -14.87 0.20 16.59
N GLU A 11 -14.86 -0.76 17.53
CA GLU A 11 -14.37 -2.13 17.27
C GLU A 11 -15.21 -2.84 16.20
N GLU A 12 -16.54 -2.61 16.15
CA GLU A 12 -17.39 -3.14 15.10
C GLU A 12 -17.04 -2.54 13.73
N ILE A 13 -16.84 -1.23 13.63
CA ILE A 13 -16.48 -0.55 12.37
C ILE A 13 -15.13 -1.04 11.84
N ASP A 14 -14.12 -1.15 12.70
CA ASP A 14 -12.79 -1.63 12.31
C ASP A 14 -12.82 -3.06 11.77
N ASN A 15 -13.61 -3.93 12.41
CA ASN A 15 -13.83 -5.30 11.93
C ASN A 15 -14.49 -5.31 10.54
N LYS A 16 -15.49 -4.44 10.31
CA LYS A 16 -16.14 -4.32 8.99
C LYS A 16 -15.21 -3.75 7.93
N ILE A 17 -14.34 -2.82 8.28
CA ILE A 17 -13.31 -2.31 7.36
C ILE A 17 -12.36 -3.45 6.99
N ALA A 18 -11.91 -4.26 7.96
CA ALA A 18 -11.04 -5.40 7.70
C ALA A 18 -11.69 -6.45 6.77
N ASP A 19 -12.99 -6.74 6.96
CA ASP A 19 -13.76 -7.63 6.07
C ASP A 19 -13.80 -7.11 4.62
N VAL A 20 -14.05 -5.82 4.45
CA VAL A 20 -14.08 -5.17 3.13
C VAL A 20 -12.69 -5.17 2.49
N ALA A 21 -11.64 -4.83 3.24
CA ALA A 21 -10.27 -4.84 2.78
C ALA A 21 -9.83 -6.25 2.34
N PHE A 22 -10.26 -7.29 3.06
CA PHE A 22 -10.03 -8.67 2.67
C PHE A 22 -10.73 -9.02 1.35
N LEU A 23 -12.00 -8.68 1.18
CA LEU A 23 -12.73 -8.92 -0.08
C LEU A 23 -12.11 -8.16 -1.26
N LYS A 24 -11.65 -6.93 -1.04
CA LYS A 24 -10.93 -6.11 -2.02
C LYS A 24 -9.65 -6.81 -2.48
N ARG A 25 -8.80 -7.26 -1.55
CA ARG A 25 -7.54 -7.97 -1.85
C ARG A 25 -7.75 -9.27 -2.60
N MET A 26 -8.88 -9.94 -2.36
CA MET A 26 -9.29 -11.15 -3.10
C MET A 26 -9.85 -10.86 -4.50
N GLY A 27 -9.93 -9.59 -4.92
CA GLY A 27 -10.57 -9.18 -6.17
C GLY A 27 -12.08 -9.40 -6.21
N ARG A 28 -12.71 -9.70 -5.06
CA ARG A 28 -14.16 -9.93 -4.93
C ARG A 28 -14.90 -8.60 -4.80
N PHE A 29 -14.65 -7.68 -5.72
CA PHE A 29 -15.08 -6.29 -5.59
C PHE A 29 -16.59 -6.12 -5.47
N ARG A 30 -17.40 -6.95 -6.15
CA ARG A 30 -18.86 -6.92 -6.00
C ARG A 30 -19.28 -7.18 -4.55
N GLU A 31 -18.67 -8.17 -3.91
CA GLU A 31 -18.96 -8.52 -2.53
C GLU A 31 -18.40 -7.46 -1.57
N ALA A 32 -17.24 -6.88 -1.89
CA ALA A 32 -16.70 -5.75 -1.15
C ALA A 32 -17.68 -4.56 -1.17
N HIS A 33 -18.26 -4.23 -2.33
CA HIS A 33 -19.29 -3.19 -2.47
C HIS A 33 -20.58 -3.51 -1.70
N GLU A 34 -21.06 -4.76 -1.75
CA GLU A 34 -22.25 -5.19 -1.01
C GLU A 34 -22.01 -5.12 0.51
N CYS A 35 -20.86 -5.60 0.97
CA CYS A 35 -20.45 -5.54 2.37
C CYS A 35 -20.29 -4.09 2.84
N PHE A 36 -19.63 -3.24 2.05
CA PHE A 36 -19.48 -1.82 2.34
C PHE A 36 -20.84 -1.12 2.45
N ARG A 37 -21.73 -1.34 1.47
CA ARG A 37 -23.06 -0.71 1.47
C ARG A 37 -23.90 -1.13 2.66
N ALA A 38 -23.83 -2.40 3.05
CA ALA A 38 -24.62 -2.94 4.13
C ALA A 38 -24.15 -2.50 5.52
N ASN A 39 -22.87 -2.19 5.70
CA ASN A 39 -22.28 -2.00 7.04
C ASN A 39 -21.59 -0.64 7.25
N LEU A 40 -21.09 0.02 6.20
CA LEU A 40 -20.17 1.15 6.31
C LEU A 40 -20.64 2.43 5.59
N ALA A 41 -21.60 2.33 4.67
CA ALA A 41 -22.00 3.46 3.84
C ALA A 41 -22.47 4.69 4.63
N ASP A 42 -23.14 4.50 5.76
CA ASP A 42 -23.64 5.60 6.60
C ASP A 42 -22.50 6.39 7.29
N TYR A 43 -21.31 5.80 7.38
CA TYR A 43 -20.14 6.41 8.02
C TYR A 43 -19.20 7.10 7.02
N ILE A 44 -19.45 6.97 5.71
CA ILE A 44 -18.52 7.47 4.67
C ILE A 44 -18.24 8.97 4.78
N GLN A 45 -19.17 9.78 5.30
CA GLN A 45 -18.99 11.24 5.43
C GLN A 45 -18.26 11.65 6.72
N ASN A 46 -18.22 10.78 7.73
CA ASN A 46 -17.76 11.13 9.08
C ASN A 46 -16.56 10.29 9.56
N SER A 47 -16.17 9.25 8.82
CA SER A 47 -15.06 8.36 9.18
C SER A 47 -14.02 8.32 8.04
N VAL A 48 -12.84 8.88 8.30
CA VAL A 48 -11.72 8.90 7.35
C VAL A 48 -11.25 7.47 6.99
N PRO A 49 -11.13 6.51 7.93
CA PRO A 49 -10.83 5.12 7.58
C PRO A 49 -11.83 4.51 6.59
N VAL A 50 -13.12 4.79 6.77
CA VAL A 50 -14.19 4.32 5.87
C VAL A 50 -14.08 4.97 4.49
N MET A 51 -13.78 6.27 4.43
CA MET A 51 -13.49 6.97 3.16
C MET A 51 -12.31 6.34 2.44
N ALA A 52 -11.19 6.13 3.16
CA ALA A 52 -9.95 5.57 2.63
C ALA A 52 -10.18 4.18 2.04
N GLU A 53 -10.91 3.32 2.76
CA GLU A 53 -11.20 1.97 2.28
C GLU A 53 -12.08 1.98 1.03
N TYR A 54 -13.16 2.79 1.00
CA TYR A 54 -14.03 2.88 -0.18
C TYR A 54 -13.30 3.46 -1.40
N ALA A 55 -12.54 4.55 -1.20
CA ALA A 55 -11.71 5.13 -2.26
C ALA A 55 -10.70 4.10 -2.78
N GLY A 56 -10.13 3.29 -1.90
CA GLY A 56 -9.23 2.19 -2.26
C GLY A 56 -9.89 1.12 -3.14
N ILE A 57 -11.13 0.73 -2.85
CA ILE A 57 -11.89 -0.19 -3.72
C ILE A 57 -12.05 0.40 -5.13
N LEU A 58 -12.48 1.66 -5.21
CA LEU A 58 -12.69 2.34 -6.50
C LEU A 58 -11.38 2.50 -7.28
N LEU A 59 -10.27 2.80 -6.59
CA LEU A 59 -8.95 2.93 -7.18
C LEU A 59 -8.50 1.62 -7.82
N GLU A 60 -8.58 0.51 -7.09
CA GLU A 60 -8.17 -0.82 -7.58
C GLU A 60 -9.04 -1.31 -8.75
N GLN A 61 -10.29 -0.84 -8.85
CA GLN A 61 -11.17 -1.10 -9.99
C GLN A 61 -10.94 -0.17 -11.20
N GLY A 62 -10.15 0.89 -11.04
CA GLY A 62 -9.95 1.92 -12.07
C GLY A 62 -11.16 2.86 -12.25
N TYR A 63 -12.07 2.92 -11.28
CA TYR A 63 -13.28 3.75 -11.33
C TYR A 63 -13.01 5.17 -10.83
N PHE A 64 -12.07 5.87 -11.47
CA PHE A 64 -11.61 7.19 -11.04
C PHE A 64 -12.73 8.25 -11.09
N GLY A 65 -13.62 8.19 -12.08
CA GLY A 65 -14.78 9.08 -12.15
C GLY A 65 -15.65 9.03 -10.88
N CYS A 66 -15.92 7.82 -10.38
CA CYS A 66 -16.69 7.64 -9.15
C CYS A 66 -15.97 8.18 -7.91
N ILE A 67 -14.63 8.17 -7.90
CA ILE A 67 -13.85 8.80 -6.82
C ILE A 67 -14.11 10.31 -6.80
N PHE A 68 -13.99 10.98 -7.95
CA PHE A 68 -14.19 12.43 -8.06
C PHE A 68 -15.66 12.86 -7.86
N GLU A 69 -16.63 11.97 -8.09
CA GLU A 69 -18.04 12.20 -7.76
C GLU A 69 -18.33 12.03 -6.26
N SER A 70 -17.60 11.12 -5.59
CA SER A 70 -17.86 10.76 -4.19
C SER A 70 -17.11 11.64 -3.19
N PHE A 71 -15.98 12.21 -3.59
CA PHE A 71 -15.08 12.94 -2.69
C PHE A 71 -14.70 14.29 -3.29
N ASP A 72 -14.70 15.33 -2.45
CA ASP A 72 -14.07 16.61 -2.77
C ASP A 72 -12.55 16.47 -2.62
N ASP A 73 -11.94 15.84 -3.63
CA ASP A 73 -10.54 15.43 -3.58
C ASP A 73 -9.58 16.61 -3.44
N GLU A 74 -9.93 17.75 -4.05
CA GLU A 74 -9.16 19.00 -3.94
C GLU A 74 -9.24 19.60 -2.53
N ALA A 75 -10.43 19.67 -1.91
CA ALA A 75 -10.57 20.19 -0.55
C ALA A 75 -9.88 19.29 0.48
N ILE A 76 -10.06 17.97 0.37
CA ILE A 76 -9.41 16.98 1.26
C ILE A 76 -7.89 17.09 1.14
N THR A 77 -7.35 17.09 -0.09
CA THR A 77 -5.91 17.17 -0.32
C THR A 77 -5.32 18.48 0.23
N LYS A 78 -5.97 19.62 -0.05
CA LYS A 78 -5.52 20.92 0.48
C LYS A 78 -5.56 20.98 2.00
N SER A 79 -6.60 20.42 2.62
CA SER A 79 -6.71 20.36 4.07
C SER A 79 -5.53 19.60 4.67
N CYS A 80 -5.24 18.39 4.18
CA CYS A 80 -4.13 17.59 4.69
C CYS A 80 -2.75 18.22 4.43
N LEU A 81 -2.54 18.84 3.26
CA LEU A 81 -1.28 19.56 2.97
C LEU A 81 -1.08 20.80 3.86
N ALA A 82 -2.16 21.38 4.39
CA ALA A 82 -2.10 22.52 5.31
C ALA A 82 -1.93 22.09 6.78
N THR A 83 -2.22 20.83 7.11
CA THR A 83 -2.07 20.28 8.46
C THR A 83 -0.61 19.89 8.72
N PRO A 84 -0.03 20.25 9.89
CA PRO A 84 1.28 19.77 10.30
C PRO A 84 1.35 18.25 10.28
N THR A 85 2.44 17.70 9.72
CA THR A 85 2.59 16.27 9.47
C THR A 85 2.53 15.41 10.74
N ASP A 86 2.92 15.95 11.90
CA ASP A 86 2.86 15.30 13.20
C ASP A 86 1.44 15.22 13.79
N GLU A 87 0.51 16.03 13.28
CA GLU A 87 -0.91 16.01 13.65
C GLU A 87 -1.76 15.10 12.74
N LEU A 88 -1.20 14.66 11.61
CA LEU A 88 -1.89 13.77 10.68
C LEU A 88 -1.96 12.33 11.23
N SER A 89 -3.11 11.70 11.03
CA SER A 89 -3.30 10.25 11.18
C SER A 89 -2.89 9.50 9.90
N ALA A 90 -2.57 8.22 10.03
CA ALA A 90 -2.24 7.36 8.88
C ALA A 90 -3.40 7.32 7.86
N ASP A 91 -4.66 7.27 8.32
CA ASP A 91 -5.82 7.23 7.44
C ASP A 91 -6.01 8.53 6.64
N GLN A 92 -5.72 9.69 7.24
CA GLN A 92 -5.73 10.97 6.52
C GLN A 92 -4.66 11.01 5.42
N VAL A 93 -3.47 10.47 5.69
CA VAL A 93 -2.42 10.38 4.66
C VAL A 93 -2.81 9.35 3.59
N ASN A 94 -3.39 8.22 3.98
CA ASN A 94 -3.85 7.17 3.07
C ASN A 94 -4.90 7.67 2.08
N ILE A 95 -5.96 8.34 2.54
CA ILE A 95 -7.00 8.84 1.64
C ILE A 95 -6.42 9.81 0.61
N VAL A 96 -5.54 10.73 1.02
CA VAL A 96 -4.93 11.69 0.09
C VAL A 96 -4.01 11.01 -0.91
N LEU A 97 -3.24 10.00 -0.49
CA LEU A 97 -2.43 9.21 -1.42
C LEU A 97 -3.29 8.48 -2.45
N VAL A 98 -4.40 7.87 -2.02
CA VAL A 98 -5.35 7.16 -2.91
C VAL A 98 -6.00 8.11 -3.91
N LEU A 99 -6.51 9.25 -3.44
CA LEU A 99 -7.11 10.28 -4.29
C LEU A 99 -6.11 10.81 -5.31
N GLN A 100 -4.87 11.06 -4.88
CA GLN A 100 -3.84 11.59 -5.73
C GLN A 100 -3.32 10.56 -6.75
N LEU A 101 -3.29 9.27 -6.41
CA LEU A 101 -3.05 8.19 -7.38
C LEU A 101 -4.13 8.19 -8.47
N ALA A 102 -5.42 8.23 -8.09
CA ALA A 102 -6.53 8.28 -9.04
C ALA A 102 -6.43 9.50 -9.98
N ARG A 103 -6.08 10.66 -9.42
CA ARG A 103 -5.88 11.90 -10.19
C ARG A 103 -4.69 11.80 -11.13
N SER A 104 -3.57 11.22 -10.67
CA SER A 104 -2.37 11.03 -11.50
C SER A 104 -2.61 10.08 -12.68
N TYR A 105 -3.54 9.12 -12.55
CA TYR A 105 -3.97 8.26 -13.67
C TYR A 105 -4.88 8.97 -14.68
N SER A 106 -5.54 10.06 -14.27
CA SER A 106 -6.53 10.78 -15.08
C SER A 106 -6.01 12.09 -15.65
N ASP A 107 -5.02 12.72 -15.01
CA ASP A 107 -4.47 14.04 -15.32
C ASP A 107 -2.93 13.99 -15.42
N PRO A 108 -2.31 14.54 -16.48
CA PRO A 108 -0.86 14.62 -16.60
C PRO A 108 -0.18 15.63 -15.65
N ASP A 109 -0.90 16.54 -14.98
CA ASP A 109 -0.27 17.46 -14.00
C ASP A 109 0.05 16.75 -12.67
N LEU A 110 1.35 16.49 -12.48
CA LEU A 110 1.88 15.76 -11.32
C LEU A 110 2.41 16.67 -10.21
N ARG A 111 2.18 17.99 -10.25
CA ARG A 111 2.65 18.89 -9.18
C ARG A 111 2.05 18.55 -7.83
N MET A 112 0.73 18.38 -7.76
CA MET A 112 0.06 18.00 -6.51
C MET A 112 0.47 16.59 -6.07
N ALA A 113 0.75 15.69 -7.02
CA ALA A 113 1.31 14.37 -6.73
C ALA A 113 2.65 14.46 -6.00
N LEU A 114 3.51 15.38 -6.43
CA LEU A 114 4.81 15.63 -5.80
C LEU A 114 4.65 16.19 -4.38
N ASP A 115 3.75 17.15 -4.16
CA ASP A 115 3.51 17.74 -2.84
C ASP A 115 2.94 16.71 -1.86
N VAL A 116 1.99 15.88 -2.32
CA VAL A 116 1.43 14.76 -1.53
C VAL A 116 2.49 13.72 -1.21
N ALA A 117 3.34 13.35 -2.18
CA ALA A 117 4.44 12.42 -1.95
C ALA A 117 5.45 12.98 -0.93
N GLN A 118 5.71 14.29 -0.96
CA GLN A 118 6.58 14.95 0.01
C GLN A 118 6.00 14.89 1.43
N MET A 119 4.72 15.23 1.59
CA MET A 119 4.00 15.13 2.86
C MET A 119 4.01 13.70 3.40
N ALA A 120 3.72 12.70 2.56
CA ALA A 120 3.76 11.30 2.97
C ALA A 120 5.18 10.84 3.37
N SER A 121 6.21 11.31 2.66
CA SER A 121 7.59 11.02 3.04
C SER A 121 7.95 11.61 4.40
N GLU A 122 7.47 12.82 4.72
CA GLU A 122 7.69 13.44 6.03
C GLU A 122 6.95 12.69 7.13
N PHE A 123 5.71 12.26 6.86
CA PHE A 123 4.90 11.46 7.79
C PHE A 123 5.64 10.18 8.16
N LEU A 124 6.08 9.42 7.15
CA LEU A 124 6.84 8.18 7.35
C LEU A 124 8.16 8.41 8.09
N GLN A 125 8.82 9.56 7.92
CA GLN A 125 10.03 9.91 8.68
C GLN A 125 9.75 10.15 10.17
N THR A 126 8.63 10.78 10.51
CA THR A 126 8.25 10.99 11.93
C THR A 126 7.93 9.69 12.66
N ARG A 127 7.44 8.68 11.91
CA ARG A 127 7.00 7.37 12.39
C ARG A 127 8.01 6.26 12.19
N GLN A 128 9.24 6.58 11.78
CA GLN A 128 10.28 5.56 11.65
C GLN A 128 10.48 4.83 12.99
N PRO A 129 10.48 3.47 12.99
CA PRO A 129 10.79 2.68 14.17
C PRO A 129 12.11 3.16 14.80
N ARG A 130 12.06 3.68 16.02
CA ARG A 130 13.27 4.14 16.71
C ARG A 130 14.01 2.97 17.36
N ASN A 131 13.27 1.89 17.64
CA ASN A 131 13.77 0.66 18.21
C ASN A 131 13.28 -0.56 17.40
N SER A 132 13.97 -1.70 17.55
CA SER A 132 13.60 -2.97 16.92
C SER A 132 12.23 -3.53 17.36
N HIS A 133 11.63 -2.97 18.40
CA HIS A 133 10.31 -3.35 18.91
C HIS A 133 9.17 -2.41 18.47
N ASP A 134 9.47 -1.26 17.86
CA ASP A 134 8.44 -0.39 17.32
C ASP A 134 7.86 -1.06 16.07
N ARG A 135 6.58 -1.43 16.15
CA ARG A 135 5.86 -2.14 15.09
C ARG A 135 5.13 -1.12 14.24
N ILE A 136 5.22 -1.29 12.92
CA ILE A 136 4.38 -0.56 11.97
C ILE A 136 2.99 -1.20 11.98
N ASP A 137 1.96 -0.38 12.19
CA ASP A 137 0.58 -0.87 12.09
C ASP A 137 0.17 -1.06 10.62
N SER A 138 -1.04 -1.57 10.37
CA SER A 138 -1.52 -1.78 8.99
C SER A 138 -1.80 -0.47 8.24
N ALA A 139 -2.22 0.58 8.93
CA ALA A 139 -2.55 1.87 8.31
C ALA A 139 -1.27 2.61 7.86
N GLU A 140 -0.24 2.66 8.70
CA GLU A 140 1.09 3.17 8.38
C GLU A 140 1.75 2.37 7.26
N LEU A 141 1.56 1.04 7.24
CA LEU A 141 2.03 0.20 6.15
C LEU A 141 1.30 0.49 4.84
N HIS A 142 -0.01 0.75 4.88
CA HIS A 142 -0.75 1.21 3.71
C HIS A 142 -0.21 2.55 3.20
N VAL A 143 0.15 3.48 4.09
CA VAL A 143 0.77 4.76 3.71
C VAL A 143 2.07 4.50 2.95
N LEU A 144 2.93 3.63 3.48
CA LEU A 144 4.16 3.22 2.81
C LEU A 144 3.89 2.64 1.42
N CYS A 145 2.93 1.72 1.31
CA CYS A 145 2.61 1.06 0.04
C CYS A 145 2.09 2.06 -1.00
N GLN A 146 1.15 2.95 -0.64
CA GLN A 146 0.60 3.94 -1.56
C GLN A 146 1.63 5.02 -1.92
N TYR A 147 2.48 5.42 -0.98
CA TYR A 147 3.61 6.31 -1.25
C TYR A 147 4.57 5.71 -2.28
N LEU A 148 4.93 4.44 -2.15
CA LEU A 148 5.76 3.73 -3.13
C LEU A 148 5.12 3.68 -4.52
N LYS A 149 3.82 3.40 -4.60
CA LYS A 149 3.06 3.41 -5.85
C LYS A 149 3.06 4.79 -6.50
N LEU A 150 2.75 5.84 -5.74
CA LEU A 150 2.69 7.22 -6.24
C LEU A 150 4.05 7.71 -6.72
N THR A 151 5.10 7.50 -5.93
CA THR A 151 6.46 7.92 -6.30
C THR A 151 6.99 7.15 -7.52
N SER A 152 6.68 5.86 -7.64
CA SER A 152 7.01 5.10 -8.85
C SER A 152 6.30 5.68 -10.07
N TYR A 153 5.02 6.00 -9.95
CA TYR A 153 4.25 6.61 -11.03
C TYR A 153 4.82 7.98 -11.46
N ILE A 154 5.12 8.87 -10.51
CA ILE A 154 5.74 10.17 -10.78
C ILE A 154 7.07 9.99 -11.52
N ARG A 155 7.92 9.06 -11.07
CA ARG A 155 9.22 8.78 -11.67
C ARG A 155 9.11 8.22 -13.09
N MET A 156 8.10 7.40 -13.36
CA MET A 156 7.88 6.81 -14.69
C MET A 156 7.30 7.80 -15.69
N ASN A 157 6.52 8.78 -15.22
CA ASN A 157 5.77 9.69 -16.09
C ASN A 157 6.26 11.14 -16.06
N SER A 158 7.32 11.45 -15.29
CA SER A 158 7.89 12.79 -15.23
C SER A 158 9.39 12.79 -14.91
N ASN A 159 10.03 13.96 -15.09
CA ASN A 159 11.39 14.22 -14.62
C ASN A 159 11.42 14.83 -13.21
N MET A 160 10.29 14.85 -12.49
CA MET A 160 10.23 15.40 -11.14
C MET A 160 10.96 14.49 -10.17
N GLN A 161 11.72 15.10 -9.24
CA GLN A 161 12.40 14.36 -8.19
C GLN A 161 11.62 14.52 -6.89
N VAL A 162 11.07 13.41 -6.40
CA VAL A 162 10.53 13.32 -5.04
C VAL A 162 11.71 13.40 -4.08
N ARG A 163 11.74 14.42 -3.20
CA ARG A 163 12.79 14.54 -2.21
C ARG A 163 12.51 13.52 -1.11
N THR A 164 13.14 12.36 -1.22
CA THR A 164 13.01 11.31 -0.20
C THR A 164 13.65 11.69 1.15
N GLY A 165 14.25 12.88 1.29
CA GLY A 165 14.85 13.36 2.54
C GLY A 165 15.86 12.37 3.12
N ARG A 166 15.80 12.14 4.44
CA ARG A 166 16.57 11.08 5.13
C ARG A 166 15.94 9.68 4.98
N PHE A 167 14.74 9.59 4.41
CA PHE A 167 14.09 8.33 4.08
C PHE A 167 14.72 7.74 2.82
N ASP A 168 15.98 7.37 2.91
CA ASP A 168 16.66 6.71 1.81
C ASP A 168 16.32 5.22 1.85
N PHE A 169 15.45 4.79 0.93
CA PHE A 169 15.16 3.38 0.68
C PHE A 169 16.44 2.56 0.47
N ARG A 170 17.54 3.19 0.04
CA ARG A 170 18.84 2.58 -0.21
C ARG A 170 19.78 2.55 1.00
N LEU A 171 19.44 3.12 2.16
CA LEU A 171 20.31 3.08 3.35
C LEU A 171 19.76 2.20 4.50
N GLY A 172 18.54 1.68 4.38
CA GLY A 172 17.83 0.91 5.43
C GLY A 172 17.61 -0.58 5.14
N TRP A 173 18.50 -1.28 4.44
CA TRP A 173 18.23 -2.65 3.94
C TRP A 173 17.94 -3.61 5.11
N GLN A 174 18.57 -3.38 6.26
CA GLN A 174 18.28 -4.13 7.49
C GLN A 174 16.88 -3.83 8.07
N GLN A 175 16.34 -2.63 7.86
CA GLN A 175 15.01 -2.25 8.34
C GLN A 175 13.92 -2.99 7.57
N TRP A 176 14.05 -3.13 6.24
CA TRP A 176 13.06 -3.82 5.42
C TRP A 176 13.08 -5.33 5.60
N VAL A 177 14.27 -5.93 5.77
CA VAL A 177 14.38 -7.34 6.15
C VAL A 177 13.75 -7.60 7.53
N GLY A 178 13.88 -6.64 8.46
CA GLY A 178 13.16 -6.67 9.73
C GLY A 178 11.65 -6.63 9.56
N LEU A 179 11.14 -5.74 8.70
CA LEU A 179 9.72 -5.64 8.37
C LEU A 179 9.17 -6.96 7.80
N TYR A 180 9.87 -7.57 6.83
CA TYR A 180 9.48 -8.88 6.27
C TYR A 180 9.32 -9.94 7.36
N ARG A 181 10.32 -10.07 8.25
CA ARG A 181 10.27 -11.05 9.34
C ARG A 181 9.11 -10.78 10.29
N ASN A 182 8.91 -9.53 10.69
CA ASN A 182 7.81 -9.16 11.59
C ASN A 182 6.44 -9.50 10.98
N LEU A 183 6.23 -9.21 9.69
CA LEU A 183 4.96 -9.53 9.02
C LEU A 183 4.73 -11.04 8.89
N MET A 184 5.80 -11.81 8.62
CA MET A 184 5.74 -13.27 8.60
C MET A 184 5.43 -13.87 9.98
N ASP A 185 6.14 -13.42 11.01
CA ASP A 185 5.98 -13.89 12.39
C ASP A 185 4.58 -13.60 12.95
N GLU A 186 3.99 -12.47 12.54
CA GLU A 186 2.64 -12.06 12.93
C GLU A 186 1.53 -12.66 12.04
N SER A 187 1.89 -13.50 11.06
CA SER A 187 0.94 -14.05 10.08
C SER A 187 0.14 -12.97 9.32
N ARG A 188 0.72 -11.77 9.17
CA ARG A 188 0.15 -10.64 8.42
C ARG A 188 0.42 -10.81 6.92
N HIS A 189 0.04 -11.96 6.38
CA HIS A 189 0.34 -12.39 5.01
C HIS A 189 -0.13 -11.37 3.95
N TRP A 190 -1.34 -10.83 4.10
CA TRP A 190 -1.89 -9.85 3.16
C TRP A 190 -1.17 -8.50 3.17
N ASP A 191 -0.73 -8.07 4.35
CA ASP A 191 0.08 -6.86 4.49
C ASP A 191 1.47 -7.07 3.87
N LEU A 192 2.06 -8.26 4.03
CA LEU A 192 3.27 -8.63 3.31
C LEU A 192 3.06 -8.64 1.80
N ARG A 193 1.93 -9.18 1.31
CA ARG A 193 1.60 -9.16 -0.11
C ARG A 193 1.56 -7.74 -0.66
N ASP A 194 0.84 -6.83 0.01
CA ASP A 194 0.72 -5.44 -0.42
C ASP A 194 2.07 -4.72 -0.40
N THR A 195 2.91 -5.05 0.59
CA THR A 195 4.28 -4.55 0.68
C THR A 195 5.14 -5.04 -0.49
N VAL A 196 5.11 -6.34 -0.80
CA VAL A 196 5.86 -6.90 -1.93
C VAL A 196 5.39 -6.26 -3.24
N ASP A 197 4.08 -6.13 -3.45
CA ASP A 197 3.50 -5.48 -4.64
C ASP A 197 4.00 -4.04 -4.82
N ALA A 198 3.97 -3.26 -3.75
CA ALA A 198 4.46 -1.88 -3.76
C ALA A 198 5.97 -1.80 -4.02
N PHE A 199 6.78 -2.68 -3.41
CA PHE A 199 8.22 -2.73 -3.63
C PHE A 199 8.59 -3.17 -5.05
N VAL A 200 7.94 -4.21 -5.58
CA VAL A 200 8.14 -4.65 -6.98
C VAL A 200 7.79 -3.49 -7.92
N SER A 201 6.65 -2.85 -7.72
CA SER A 201 6.25 -1.69 -8.54
C SER A 201 7.24 -0.52 -8.47
N ALA A 202 7.90 -0.31 -7.32
CA ALA A 202 8.81 0.82 -7.11
C ALA A 202 10.27 0.52 -7.48
N PHE A 203 10.74 -0.71 -7.33
CA PHE A 203 12.17 -1.04 -7.43
C PHE A 203 12.47 -2.20 -8.40
N GLY A 204 11.43 -2.95 -8.78
CA GLY A 204 11.50 -4.16 -9.58
C GLY A 204 11.90 -5.40 -8.78
N SER A 205 11.56 -6.59 -9.29
CA SER A 205 11.63 -7.86 -8.55
C SER A 205 12.99 -8.15 -7.92
N ARG A 206 14.09 -7.90 -8.64
CA ARG A 206 15.44 -8.16 -8.13
C ARG A 206 15.78 -7.30 -6.92
N ASN A 207 15.47 -6.00 -7.00
CA ASN A 207 15.76 -5.08 -5.91
C ASN A 207 14.82 -5.31 -4.73
N THR A 208 13.59 -5.73 -4.97
CA THR A 208 12.67 -6.18 -3.91
C THR A 208 13.24 -7.38 -3.16
N CYS A 209 13.70 -8.42 -3.87
CA CYS A 209 14.32 -9.57 -3.20
C CYS A 209 15.56 -9.18 -2.39
N SER A 210 16.43 -8.33 -2.93
CA SER A 210 17.62 -7.88 -2.22
C SER A 210 17.29 -7.00 -1.02
N SER A 211 16.33 -6.08 -1.14
CA SER A 211 16.04 -5.09 -0.10
C SER A 211 15.11 -5.62 0.99
N LEU A 212 14.05 -6.34 0.60
CA LEU A 212 12.99 -6.80 1.52
C LEU A 212 13.26 -8.21 2.06
N LEU A 213 13.70 -9.14 1.20
CA LEU A 213 13.99 -10.52 1.61
C LEU A 213 15.45 -10.69 2.05
N GLY A 214 16.34 -9.76 1.67
CA GLY A 214 17.77 -9.84 1.98
C GLY A 214 18.52 -10.84 1.10
N GLU A 215 18.01 -11.13 -0.11
CA GLU A 215 18.54 -12.15 -1.02
C GLU A 215 18.98 -11.55 -2.35
N ASP A 216 20.18 -11.91 -2.83
CA ASP A 216 20.83 -11.26 -3.99
C ASP A 216 20.23 -11.61 -5.36
N SER A 217 19.31 -12.59 -5.40
CA SER A 217 18.63 -13.05 -6.61
C SER A 217 17.15 -13.31 -6.38
N VAL A 218 16.37 -13.24 -7.46
CA VAL A 218 14.94 -13.53 -7.43
C VAL A 218 14.68 -14.99 -7.03
N GLU A 219 15.48 -15.93 -7.54
CA GLU A 219 15.35 -17.35 -7.22
C GLU A 219 15.62 -17.65 -5.73
N ALA A 220 16.68 -17.06 -5.16
CA ALA A 220 16.98 -17.18 -3.74
C ALA A 220 15.88 -16.55 -2.88
N GLY A 221 15.39 -15.36 -3.27
CA GLY A 221 14.28 -14.68 -2.60
C GLY A 221 13.00 -15.51 -2.58
N ILE A 222 12.62 -16.09 -3.72
CA ILE A 222 11.44 -16.97 -3.80
C ILE A 222 11.63 -18.23 -2.94
N THR A 223 12.81 -18.86 -3.00
CA THR A 223 13.10 -20.07 -2.21
C THR A 223 12.97 -19.79 -0.72
N LYS A 224 13.56 -18.69 -0.24
CA LYS A 224 13.43 -18.25 1.15
C LYS A 224 11.98 -17.98 1.54
N LEU A 225 11.23 -17.26 0.70
CA LEU A 225 9.83 -16.97 0.96
C LEU A 225 9.05 -18.28 1.15
N LEU A 226 9.23 -19.27 0.27
CA LEU A 226 8.56 -20.57 0.38
C LEU A 226 8.96 -21.32 1.66
N ASP A 227 10.25 -21.32 2.01
CA ASP A 227 10.75 -21.96 3.21
C ASP A 227 10.20 -21.32 4.50
N ASP A 228 10.14 -20.00 4.55
CA ASP A 228 9.57 -19.26 5.67
C ASP A 228 8.05 -19.43 5.73
N TRP A 229 7.37 -19.41 4.59
CA TRP A 229 5.92 -19.60 4.50
C TRP A 229 5.48 -20.98 4.99
N GLY A 230 6.23 -22.02 4.61
CA GLY A 230 5.97 -23.40 5.04
C GLY A 230 6.09 -23.63 6.56
N ARG A 231 6.65 -22.67 7.30
CA ARG A 231 6.75 -22.70 8.77
C ARG A 231 5.56 -22.04 9.47
N THR A 232 4.70 -21.35 8.72
CA THR A 232 3.49 -20.69 9.25
C THR A 232 2.31 -21.65 9.34
N VAL A 233 1.28 -21.29 10.12
CA VAL A 233 0.07 -22.13 10.29
C VAL A 233 -0.74 -22.13 8.98
N PRO A 234 -1.12 -23.30 8.44
CA PRO A 234 -1.87 -23.37 7.19
C PRO A 234 -3.26 -22.74 7.31
N ALA A 235 -3.53 -21.74 6.48
CA ALA A 235 -4.87 -21.21 6.23
C ALA A 235 -5.05 -21.09 4.70
N GLU A 236 -6.21 -21.49 4.18
CA GLU A 236 -6.49 -21.50 2.72
C GLU A 236 -6.31 -20.10 2.08
N THR A 237 -6.60 -19.04 2.83
CA THR A 237 -6.42 -17.65 2.40
C THR A 237 -4.94 -17.24 2.36
N SER A 238 -4.07 -17.94 3.09
CA SER A 238 -2.61 -17.76 3.07
C SER A 238 -2.00 -18.28 1.77
N ASP A 239 -2.47 -19.42 1.26
CA ASP A 239 -1.95 -20.00 0.02
C ASP A 239 -2.27 -19.13 -1.21
N LEU A 240 -3.47 -18.53 -1.24
CA LEU A 240 -3.84 -17.56 -2.28
C LEU A 240 -2.98 -16.29 -2.21
N CYS A 241 -2.68 -15.83 -0.99
CA CYS A 241 -1.79 -14.70 -0.77
C CYS A 241 -0.37 -15.00 -1.27
N LEU A 242 0.17 -16.19 -0.97
CA LEU A 242 1.47 -16.63 -1.47
C LEU A 242 1.50 -16.69 -3.00
N LEU A 243 0.46 -17.27 -3.62
CA LEU A 243 0.37 -17.36 -5.06
C LEU A 243 0.40 -15.98 -5.73
N ASP A 244 -0.31 -15.00 -5.17
CA ASP A 244 -0.33 -13.64 -5.70
C ASP A 244 1.03 -12.93 -5.54
N ILE A 245 1.71 -13.13 -4.39
CA ILE A 245 3.09 -12.65 -4.20
C ILE A 245 4.01 -13.23 -5.29
N LEU A 246 3.96 -14.54 -5.51
CA LEU A 246 4.79 -15.20 -6.52
C LEU A 246 4.46 -14.68 -7.93
N ALA A 247 3.18 -14.50 -8.24
CA ALA A 247 2.75 -13.93 -9.52
C ALA A 247 3.21 -12.48 -9.70
N CYS A 248 3.22 -11.66 -8.65
CA CYS A 248 3.74 -10.30 -8.67
C CYS A 248 5.25 -10.27 -8.96
N VAL A 249 6.04 -11.04 -8.19
CA VAL A 249 7.50 -11.12 -8.36
C VAL A 249 7.89 -11.69 -9.73
N CYS A 250 7.15 -12.68 -10.25
CA CYS A 250 7.46 -13.31 -11.53
C CYS A 250 7.03 -12.51 -12.75
N ARG A 251 5.99 -11.66 -12.65
CA ARG A 251 5.45 -10.89 -13.80
C ARG A 251 6.50 -10.02 -14.48
N GLU A 252 7.37 -9.35 -13.72
CA GLU A 252 8.47 -8.57 -14.32
C GLU A 252 9.57 -9.44 -14.95
N GLY A 253 9.82 -10.64 -14.40
CA GLY A 253 10.84 -11.57 -14.91
C GLY A 253 10.53 -12.09 -16.32
N VAL A 254 9.24 -12.18 -16.68
CA VAL A 254 8.79 -12.63 -18.01
C VAL A 254 8.82 -11.48 -19.03
N VAL A 255 8.43 -10.26 -18.65
CA VAL A 255 8.45 -9.08 -19.53
C VAL A 255 9.88 -8.76 -19.98
N MET A 256 10.87 -8.93 -19.09
CA MET A 256 12.27 -8.67 -19.44
C MET A 256 12.86 -9.71 -20.41
N ARG A 257 12.40 -10.98 -20.37
CA ARG A 257 12.80 -12.00 -21.35
C ARG A 257 12.19 -11.79 -22.74
N MET A 258 10.98 -11.22 -22.84
CA MET A 258 10.39 -10.88 -24.14
C MET A 258 11.06 -9.67 -24.81
N ILE A 259 11.52 -8.67 -24.03
CA ILE A 259 12.23 -7.50 -24.59
C ILE A 259 13.63 -7.88 -25.09
N ILE A 260 14.35 -8.77 -24.38
CA ILE A 260 15.69 -9.24 -24.77
C ILE A 260 15.65 -10.23 -25.95
N ALA A 261 14.51 -10.89 -26.19
CA ALA A 261 14.34 -11.86 -27.28
C ALA A 261 13.85 -11.25 -28.62
N THR A 262 13.89 -9.92 -28.80
CA THR A 262 13.73 -9.33 -30.14
C THR A 262 15.06 -9.42 -30.90
N PRO A 263 15.15 -10.18 -32.01
CA PRO A 263 16.34 -10.16 -32.84
C PRO A 263 16.46 -8.77 -33.45
N ARG A 264 17.61 -8.11 -33.28
CA ARG A 264 17.97 -6.98 -34.14
C ARG A 264 18.00 -7.49 -35.57
N ALA A 265 17.04 -7.05 -36.38
CA ALA A 265 17.09 -7.26 -37.82
C ALA A 265 18.25 -6.43 -38.39
N SER A 266 19.26 -7.13 -38.88
CA SER A 266 20.25 -6.66 -39.86
C SER A 266 20.73 -7.85 -40.65
#